data_AF-A0A916P5P7-F1
#
_entry.id   AF-A0A916P5P7-F1
#
_cell.length_a   1.000
_cell.length_b   1.000
_cell.length_c   1.000
_cell.angle_alpha   90.00
_cell.angle_beta   90.00
_cell.angle_gamma   90.00
#
_symmetry.space_group_name_H-M   'P 1'
#
loop_
_entity.id
_entity.type
_entity.pdbx_description
1 polymer ?
#
loop_
_entity_poly.entity_id
_entity_poly.type
_entity_poly.pdbx_seq_one_letter_code
_entity_poly.pdbx_strand_id
1 'polypeptide(L)'
;MIERVHEHLIAELASNARTDTIFVLTAIFLNLITLGINSGIASSSGENTQTVVMFTFVALIVVVNFVVEVGLIRGRQMRAKLINGLLRMYKDQGVADYYDPSMLSDYALRYNLFMLAVLFTGLVAVVIPFLLR
;
A
#
# COMPACT_ATOMS: atom_id res chain seq x y z
N MET A 1 31.50 -6.48 -12.84
CA MET A 1 30.61 -5.32 -13.05
C MET A 1 29.13 -5.72 -13.08
N ILE A 2 28.76 -6.76 -13.85
CA ILE A 2 27.39 -7.29 -13.89
C ILE A 2 26.88 -7.76 -12.53
N GLU A 3 27.74 -8.38 -11.72
CA GLU A 3 27.42 -8.79 -10.35
C GLU A 3 27.05 -7.60 -9.43
N ARG A 4 27.74 -6.46 -9.57
CA ARG A 4 27.39 -5.22 -8.84
C ARG A 4 26.02 -4.67 -9.25
N VAL A 5 25.66 -4.77 -10.54
CA VAL A 5 24.34 -4.35 -11.03
C VAL A 5 23.26 -5.28 -10.49
N HIS A 6 23.52 -6.59 -10.46
CA HIS A 6 22.63 -7.58 -9.87
C HIS A 6 22.40 -7.36 -8.38
N GLU A 7 23.48 -7.19 -7.60
CA GLU A 7 23.41 -6.83 -6.18
C GLU A 7 22.57 -5.57 -5.96
N HIS A 8 22.80 -4.54 -6.77
CA HIS A 8 22.07 -3.28 -6.69
C HIS A 8 20.57 -3.46 -7.01
N LEU A 9 20.21 -4.21 -8.06
CA LEU A 9 18.82 -4.49 -8.43
C LEU A 9 18.11 -5.30 -7.33
N ILE A 10 18.77 -6.29 -6.74
CA ILE A 10 18.21 -7.06 -5.62
C ILE A 10 18.01 -6.18 -4.38
N ALA A 11 18.99 -5.34 -4.05
CA ALA A 11 18.89 -4.42 -2.93
C ALA A 11 17.71 -3.45 -3.11
N GLU A 12 17.53 -2.92 -4.32
CA GLU A 12 16.42 -2.01 -4.65
C GLU A 12 15.06 -2.73 -4.56
N LEU A 13 14.97 -3.98 -5.02
CA LEU A 13 13.77 -4.82 -4.88
C LEU A 13 13.41 -5.08 -3.42
N ALA A 14 14.40 -5.34 -2.57
CA ALA A 14 14.20 -5.56 -1.14
C ALA A 14 13.77 -4.26 -0.43
N SER A 15 14.40 -3.14 -0.77
CA SER A 15 14.04 -1.81 -0.26
C SER A 15 12.60 -1.45 -0.62
N ASN A 16 12.23 -1.60 -1.90
CA ASN A 16 10.87 -1.34 -2.37
C ASN A 16 9.83 -2.18 -1.62
N ALA A 17 10.07 -3.48 -1.43
CA ALA A 17 9.17 -4.36 -0.69
C ALA A 17 8.97 -3.94 0.78
N ARG A 18 10.02 -3.45 1.44
CA ARG A 18 9.96 -2.95 2.81
C ARG A 18 9.11 -1.69 2.90
N THR A 19 9.35 -0.73 2.02
CA THR A 19 8.58 0.53 1.96
C THR A 19 7.09 0.27 1.72
N ASP A 20 6.76 -0.63 0.79
CA ASP A 20 5.36 -0.99 0.51
C ASP A 20 4.69 -1.61 1.74
N THR A 21 5.40 -2.49 2.47
CA THR A 21 4.88 -3.11 3.70
C THR A 21 4.61 -2.07 4.78
N ILE A 22 5.51 -1.10 4.96
CA ILE A 22 5.34 0.00 5.92
C ILE A 22 4.11 0.83 5.54
N PHE A 23 3.96 1.20 4.26
CA PHE A 23 2.80 1.97 3.80
C PHE A 23 1.48 1.27 4.09
N VAL A 24 1.37 -0.02 3.77
CA VAL A 24 0.15 -0.81 4.01
C VAL A 24 -0.16 -0.90 5.50
N LEU A 25 0.83 -1.26 6.33
CA LEU A 25 0.62 -1.44 7.77
C LEU A 25 0.25 -0.12 8.45
N THR A 26 0.94 0.97 8.11
CA THR A 26 0.62 2.30 8.66
C THR A 26 -0.78 2.77 8.24
N ALA A 27 -1.19 2.54 6.99
CA ALA A 27 -2.51 2.90 6.51
C ALA A 27 -3.63 2.13 7.23
N ILE A 28 -3.49 0.80 7.32
CA ILE A 28 -4.47 -0.05 8.02
C ILE A 28 -4.58 0.36 9.48
N PHE A 29 -3.45 0.59 10.15
CA PHE A 29 -3.44 0.99 11.55
C PHE A 29 -4.12 2.35 11.77
N LEU A 30 -3.83 3.33 10.91
CA LEU A 30 -4.49 4.64 10.95
C LEU A 30 -6.01 4.52 10.70
N ASN A 31 -6.41 3.70 9.73
CA ASN A 31 -7.82 3.46 9.40
C ASN A 31 -8.57 2.88 10.61
N LEU A 32 -8.00 1.87 11.28
CA LEU A 32 -8.59 1.24 12.46
C LEU A 32 -8.67 2.20 13.65
N ILE A 33 -7.60 2.98 13.91
CA ILE A 33 -7.61 3.99 14.98
C ILE A 33 -8.72 5.01 14.74
N THR A 34 -8.78 5.54 13.53
CA THR A 34 -9.75 6.58 13.19
C THR A 34 -11.18 6.03 13.23
N LEU A 35 -11.40 4.79 12.77
CA LEU A 35 -12.68 4.12 12.92
C LEU A 35 -13.12 4.09 14.39
N GLY A 36 -12.22 3.70 15.29
CA GLY A 36 -12.49 3.66 16.73
C GLY A 36 -12.81 5.04 17.31
N ILE A 37 -11.98 6.04 17.01
CA ILE A 37 -12.17 7.42 17.47
C ILE A 37 -13.49 7.99 16.96
N ASN A 38 -13.72 7.94 15.64
CA ASN A 38 -14.90 8.53 15.02
C ASN A 38 -16.19 7.80 15.41
N SER A 39 -16.17 6.48 15.57
CA SER A 39 -17.33 5.71 16.06
C SER A 39 -17.66 6.07 17.51
N GLY A 40 -16.64 6.24 18.36
CA GLY A 40 -16.81 6.69 19.73
C GLY A 40 -17.41 8.10 19.80
N ILE A 41 -16.88 9.03 19.02
CA ILE A 41 -17.41 10.40 18.94
C ILE A 41 -18.85 10.42 18.43
N ALA A 42 -19.15 9.66 17.36
CA ALA A 42 -20.49 9.61 16.75
C ALA A 42 -21.57 9.06 17.70
N SER A 43 -21.19 8.16 18.63
CA SER A 43 -22.12 7.58 19.61
C SER A 43 -22.54 8.53 20.74
N SER A 44 -21.90 9.70 20.86
CA SER A 44 -22.18 10.69 21.89
C SER A 44 -23.11 11.80 21.37
N SER A 45 -23.91 12.41 22.26
CA SER A 45 -24.85 13.47 21.91
C SER A 45 -24.13 14.67 21.28
N GLY A 46 -24.40 14.89 19.99
CA GLY A 46 -23.57 15.67 19.08
C GLY A 46 -23.46 17.16 19.39
N GLU A 47 -22.27 17.59 19.80
CA GLU A 47 -21.88 19.00 19.79
C GLU A 47 -21.22 19.40 18.45
N ASN A 48 -21.27 20.70 18.11
CA ASN A 48 -20.64 21.23 16.91
C ASN A 48 -19.14 20.88 16.83
N THR A 49 -18.44 20.91 17.96
CA THR A 49 -17.01 20.57 18.07
C THR A 49 -16.72 19.13 17.64
N GLN A 50 -17.54 18.17 18.08
CA GLN A 50 -17.37 16.75 17.75
C GLN A 50 -17.52 16.48 16.25
N THR A 51 -18.41 17.22 15.60
CA THR A 51 -18.61 17.14 14.15
C THR A 51 -17.36 17.59 13.39
N VAL A 52 -16.79 18.73 13.78
CA VAL A 52 -15.58 19.26 13.15
C VAL A 52 -14.40 18.29 13.32
N VAL A 53 -14.24 17.71 14.51
CA VAL A 53 -13.19 16.70 14.77
C VAL A 53 -13.36 15.48 13.87
N MET A 54 -14.57 14.92 13.79
CA MET A 54 -14.85 13.76 12.93
C MET A 54 -14.50 14.02 11.46
N PHE A 55 -14.95 15.15 10.91
CA PHE A 55 -14.63 15.53 9.52
C PHE A 55 -13.13 15.74 9.29
N THR A 56 -12.42 16.25 10.29
CA THR A 56 -10.96 16.43 10.21
C THR A 56 -10.25 15.08 10.11
N PHE A 57 -10.66 14.09 10.92
CA PHE A 57 -10.14 12.72 10.84
C PHE A 57 -10.50 12.03 9.51
N VAL A 58 -11.70 12.23 9.00
CA VAL A 58 -12.11 11.73 7.67
C VAL A 58 -11.22 12.31 6.58
N ALA A 59 -11.00 13.63 6.59
CA ALA A 59 -10.11 14.28 5.62
C ALA A 59 -8.68 13.73 5.69
N LEU A 60 -8.15 13.51 6.91
CA LEU A 60 -6.85 12.89 7.11
C LEU A 60 -6.77 11.47 6.52
N ILE A 61 -7.77 10.62 6.78
CA ILE A 61 -7.85 9.27 6.20
C ILE A 61 -7.81 9.33 4.69
N VAL A 62 -8.62 10.20 4.08
CA VAL A 62 -8.73 10.29 2.61
C VAL A 62 -7.37 10.64 2.02
N VAL A 63 -6.67 11.62 2.58
CA VAL A 63 -5.33 12.01 2.12
C VAL A 63 -4.33 10.87 2.31
N VAL A 64 -4.28 10.24 3.48
CA VAL A 64 -3.30 9.18 3.76
C VAL A 64 -3.53 7.95 2.89
N ASN A 65 -4.77 7.47 2.75
CA ASN A 65 -5.08 6.34 1.88
C ASN A 65 -4.74 6.66 0.43
N PHE A 66 -5.04 7.88 -0.04
CA PHE A 66 -4.63 8.31 -1.38
C PHE A 66 -3.12 8.26 -1.59
N VAL A 67 -2.33 8.77 -0.65
CA VAL A 67 -0.86 8.70 -0.72
C VAL A 67 -0.36 7.26 -0.76
N VAL A 68 -0.95 6.38 0.05
CA VAL A 68 -0.60 4.95 0.12
C VAL A 68 -0.93 4.23 -1.18
N GLU A 69 -2.12 4.46 -1.75
CA GLU A 69 -2.53 3.90 -3.04
C GLU A 69 -1.56 4.32 -4.16
N VAL A 70 -1.25 5.61 -4.26
CA VAL A 70 -0.29 6.12 -5.24
C VAL A 70 1.11 5.52 -5.00
N GLY A 71 1.52 5.39 -3.75
CA GLY A 71 2.77 4.75 -3.34
C GLY A 71 2.86 3.30 -3.82
N LEU A 72 1.83 2.50 -3.57
CA LEU A 72 1.76 1.09 -3.97
C LEU A 72 1.70 0.92 -5.47
N ILE A 73 0.98 1.78 -6.19
CA ILE A 73 0.96 1.78 -7.66
C ILE A 73 2.37 2.04 -8.21
N ARG A 74 3.08 3.05 -7.67
CA ARG A 74 4.45 3.35 -8.07
C ARG A 74 5.43 2.23 -7.69
N GLY A 75 5.26 1.63 -6.51
CA GLY A 75 6.05 0.49 -6.06
C GLY A 75 5.91 -0.70 -7.01
N ARG A 76 4.68 -1.06 -7.38
CA ARG A 76 4.39 -2.10 -8.37
C ARG A 76 5.07 -1.83 -9.71
N GLN A 77 5.00 -0.60 -10.21
CA GLN A 77 5.64 -0.22 -11.48
C GLN A 77 7.17 -0.32 -11.41
N MET A 78 7.79 0.15 -10.31
CA MET A 78 9.22 0.08 -10.11
C MET A 78 9.70 -1.37 -10.01
N ARG A 79 9.02 -2.19 -9.22
CA ARG A 79 9.31 -3.63 -9.09
C ARG A 79 9.26 -4.34 -10.44
N ALA A 80 8.24 -4.06 -11.25
CA ALA A 80 8.13 -4.62 -12.60
C ALA A 80 9.31 -4.22 -13.49
N LYS A 81 9.76 -2.96 -13.44
CA LYS A 81 10.95 -2.51 -14.19
C LYS A 81 12.23 -3.22 -13.73
N LEU A 82 12.44 -3.34 -12.42
CA LEU A 82 13.62 -3.99 -11.83
C LEU A 82 13.68 -5.49 -12.19
N ILE A 83 12.56 -6.22 -12.05
CA ILE A 83 12.50 -7.64 -12.41
C ILE A 83 12.71 -7.84 -13.92
N ASN A 84 12.13 -6.98 -14.77
CA ASN A 84 12.41 -7.04 -16.21
C ASN A 84 13.89 -6.81 -16.52
N GLY A 85 14.56 -5.91 -15.78
CA GLY A 85 16.01 -5.73 -15.86
C GLY A 85 16.79 -7.00 -15.49
N LEU A 86 16.39 -7.67 -14.39
CA LEU A 86 16.99 -8.94 -13.97
C LEU A 86 16.77 -10.06 -15.00
N LEU A 87 15.55 -10.21 -15.53
CA LEU A 87 15.25 -11.24 -16.53
C LEU A 87 16.06 -11.06 -17.81
N ARG A 88 16.27 -9.81 -18.26
CA ARG A 88 17.17 -9.52 -19.40
C ARG A 88 18.60 -9.93 -19.09
N MET A 89 19.10 -9.58 -17.90
CA MET A 89 20.44 -9.96 -17.47
C MET A 89 20.61 -11.49 -17.42
N TYR A 90 19.62 -12.23 -16.92
CA TYR A 90 19.64 -13.69 -16.89
C TYR A 90 19.63 -14.31 -18.28
N LYS A 91 18.88 -13.72 -19.21
CA LYS A 91 18.88 -14.13 -20.62
C LYS A 91 20.25 -13.93 -21.26
N ASP A 92 20.86 -12.77 -21.04
CA ASP A 92 22.18 -12.44 -21.59
C ASP A 92 23.30 -13.36 -21.04
N GLN A 93 23.11 -13.90 -19.83
CA GLN A 93 24.03 -14.83 -19.17
C GLN A 93 23.69 -16.32 -19.39
N GLY A 94 22.66 -16.65 -20.18
CA GLY A 94 22.28 -18.03 -20.47
C GLY A 94 21.69 -18.80 -19.29
N VAL A 95 21.15 -18.10 -18.28
CA VAL A 95 20.55 -18.70 -17.07
C VAL A 95 19.04 -18.44 -16.97
N ALA A 96 18.39 -18.08 -18.08
CA ALA A 96 16.96 -17.77 -18.11
C ALA A 96 16.06 -18.95 -17.72
N ASP A 97 16.48 -20.18 -18.01
CA ASP A 97 15.69 -21.39 -17.74
C ASP A 97 15.49 -21.68 -16.24
N TYR A 98 16.29 -21.04 -15.37
CA TYR A 98 16.17 -21.16 -13.92
C TYR A 98 15.09 -20.24 -13.32
N TYR A 99 14.45 -19.39 -14.13
CA TYR A 99 13.48 -18.40 -13.64
C TYR A 99 12.21 -18.40 -14.47
N ASP A 100 11.07 -18.66 -13.83
CA ASP A 100 9.77 -18.60 -14.50
C ASP A 100 9.32 -17.12 -14.66
N PRO A 101 9.07 -16.66 -15.90
CA PRO A 101 8.54 -15.32 -16.17
C PRO A 101 7.17 -15.05 -15.50
N SER A 102 6.40 -16.10 -15.17
CA SER A 102 5.08 -16.01 -14.54
C SER A 102 5.11 -15.32 -13.17
N MET A 103 6.26 -15.32 -12.48
CA MET A 103 6.44 -14.64 -11.18
C MET A 103 6.13 -13.14 -11.22
N LEU A 104 6.24 -12.49 -12.39
CA LEU A 104 5.85 -11.09 -12.56
C LEU A 104 4.34 -10.87 -12.33
N SER A 105 3.51 -11.82 -12.74
CA SER A 105 2.05 -11.73 -12.62
C SER A 105 1.58 -11.91 -11.17
N ASP A 106 2.22 -12.80 -10.41
CA ASP A 106 1.93 -13.02 -8.99
C ASP A 106 2.17 -11.77 -8.14
N TYR A 107 3.20 -10.98 -8.48
CA TYR A 107 3.44 -9.72 -7.78
C TYR A 107 2.33 -8.71 -8.02
N ALA A 108 1.82 -8.59 -9.24
CA ALA A 108 0.73 -7.67 -9.54
C ALA A 108 -0.52 -8.00 -8.71
N LEU A 109 -0.84 -9.29 -8.55
CA LEU A 109 -1.94 -9.76 -7.73
C LEU A 109 -1.74 -9.36 -6.25
N ARG A 110 -0.54 -9.57 -5.70
CA ARG A 110 -0.22 -9.16 -4.33
C ARG A 110 -0.44 -7.67 -4.06
N TYR A 111 0.03 -6.81 -4.97
CA TYR A 111 -0.22 -5.36 -4.84
C TYR A 111 -1.70 -5.03 -4.88
N ASN A 112 -2.46 -5.67 -5.77
CA ASN A 112 -3.90 -5.46 -5.87
C ASN A 112 -4.63 -5.85 -4.57
N LEU A 113 -4.24 -6.96 -3.95
CA LEU A 113 -4.81 -7.38 -2.66
C LEU A 113 -4.49 -6.39 -1.54
N PHE A 114 -3.27 -5.84 -1.50
CA PHE A 114 -2.90 -4.84 -0.49
C PHE A 114 -3.64 -3.52 -0.67
N MET A 115 -3.72 -3.01 -1.91
CA MET A 115 -4.51 -1.82 -2.24
C MET A 115 -5.99 -2.04 -1.87
N LEU A 116 -6.56 -3.20 -2.21
CA LEU A 116 -7.94 -3.53 -1.84
C LEU A 116 -8.15 -3.51 -0.32
N ALA A 117 -7.23 -4.08 0.46
CA ALA A 117 -7.33 -4.09 1.92
C ALA A 117 -7.24 -2.67 2.52
N VAL A 118 -6.32 -1.84 2.04
CA VAL A 118 -6.17 -0.45 2.47
C VAL A 118 -7.42 0.36 2.12
N LEU A 119 -7.87 0.30 0.87
CA LEU A 119 -9.05 1.00 0.40
C LEU A 119 -10.32 0.58 1.15
N PHE A 120 -10.51 -0.72 1.37
CA PHE A 120 -11.71 -1.22 2.04
C PHE A 120 -11.72 -0.85 3.53
N THR A 121 -10.58 -0.97 4.22
CA THR A 121 -10.48 -0.53 5.63
C THR A 121 -10.67 0.98 5.77
N GLY A 122 -10.14 1.78 4.83
CA GLY A 122 -10.36 3.23 4.79
C GLY A 122 -11.83 3.58 4.56
N LEU A 123 -12.49 2.89 3.63
CA LEU A 123 -13.91 3.07 3.36
C LEU A 123 -14.77 2.74 4.58
N VAL A 124 -14.51 1.64 5.28
CA VAL A 124 -15.22 1.28 6.51
C VAL A 124 -14.99 2.33 7.61
N ALA A 125 -13.75 2.80 7.76
CA ALA A 125 -13.38 3.83 8.72
C ALA A 125 -14.07 5.18 8.46
N VAL A 126 -14.42 5.45 7.20
CA VAL A 126 -15.24 6.61 6.84
C VAL A 126 -16.71 6.32 7.06
N VAL A 127 -17.27 5.21 6.55
CA VAL A 127 -18.72 4.99 6.48
C VAL A 127 -19.35 4.72 7.85
N ILE A 128 -18.75 3.86 8.68
CA ILE A 128 -19.38 3.38 9.92
C ILE A 128 -19.70 4.52 10.91
N PRO A 129 -18.79 5.48 11.16
CA PRO A 129 -19.11 6.61 12.06
C PRO A 129 -20.32 7.43 11.62
N PHE A 130 -20.59 7.58 10.32
CA PHE A 130 -21.78 8.30 9.86
C PHE A 130 -23.07 7.48 10.00
N LEU A 131 -22.97 6.14 9.99
CA LEU A 131 -24.12 5.27 10.25
C LEU A 131 -24.50 5.21 11.73
N LEU A 132 -23.53 5.46 12.63
CA LEU A 132 -23.75 5.48 14.08
C LEU A 132 -24.30 6.81 14.61
N ARG A 133 -24.31 7.84 13.76
CA ARG A 133 -24.72 9.20 14.13
C ARG A 133 -26.23 9.42 14.00
#